data_AF-A0A6J7TUV2-F1
#
_entry.id   AF-A0A6J7TUV2-F1
#
_cell.length_a   1.000
_cell.length_b   1.000
_cell.length_c   1.000
_cell.angle_alpha   90.00
_cell.angle_beta   90.00
_cell.angle_gamma   90.00
#
_symmetry.space_group_name_H-M   'P 1'
#
loop_
_entity.id
_entity.type
_entity.pdbx_description
1 polymer ?
#
loop_
_entity_poly.entity_id
_entity_poly.type
_entity_poly.pdbx_seq_one_letter_code
_entity_poly.pdbx_strand_id
1 'polypeptide(L)'
;MGWNLVAMVLVGILALLFGRGPLRWIFLAFIFGFWVVPILAFLPSRRFKYPGEAASLIEYFQVRSMRRALAKVDSVEDLLSAS
;
A
#
# COMPACT_ATOMS: atom_id res chain seq x y z
N MET A 1 18.17 -26.92 -0.85
CA MET A 1 18.00 -25.76 -1.77
C MET A 1 16.54 -25.45 -2.12
N GLY A 2 15.61 -26.42 -2.24
CA GLY A 2 14.20 -26.13 -2.57
C GLY A 2 13.41 -25.32 -1.53
N TRP A 3 13.74 -25.44 -0.24
CA TRP A 3 13.08 -24.70 0.85
C TRP A 3 13.25 -23.18 0.78
N ASN A 4 14.35 -22.69 0.18
CA ASN A 4 14.59 -21.25 0.02
C ASN A 4 13.62 -20.63 -1.00
N LEU A 5 13.26 -21.37 -2.05
CA LEU A 5 12.27 -20.93 -3.04
C LEU A 5 10.88 -20.77 -2.41
N VAL A 6 10.47 -21.72 -1.57
CA VAL A 6 9.20 -21.64 -0.82
C VAL A 6 9.21 -20.45 0.14
N ALA A 7 10.34 -20.23 0.84
CA ALA A 7 10.51 -19.07 1.71
C ALA A 7 10.45 -17.74 0.95
N MET A 8 11.08 -17.63 -0.22
CA MET A 8 11.04 -16.43 -1.07
C MET A 8 9.62 -16.08 -1.50
N VAL A 9 8.82 -17.07 -1.92
CA VAL A 9 7.43 -16.86 -2.33
C VAL A 9 6.59 -16.40 -1.14
N LEU A 10 6.68 -17.09 0.00
CA LEU A 10 5.93 -16.73 1.21
C LEU A 10 6.30 -15.35 1.74
N VAL A 11 7.59 -15.04 1.84
CA VAL A 11 8.08 -13.74 2.31
C VAL A 11 7.72 -12.63 1.32
N GLY A 12 7.77 -12.91 0.01
CA GLY A 12 7.34 -11.96 -1.02
C GLY A 12 5.85 -11.60 -0.90
N ILE A 13 4.98 -12.60 -0.72
CA ILE A 13 3.54 -12.39 -0.52
C ILE A 13 3.28 -11.60 0.77
N LEU A 14 3.92 -11.98 1.88
CA LEU A 14 3.78 -11.26 3.14
C LEU A 14 4.27 -9.81 3.00
N ALA A 15 5.40 -9.58 2.31
CA ALA A 15 5.92 -8.24 2.11
C ALA A 15 4.95 -7.37 1.30
N LEU A 16 4.27 -7.93 0.30
CA LEU A 16 3.20 -7.25 -0.44
C LEU A 16 2.01 -6.92 0.47
N LEU A 17 1.53 -7.87 1.27
CA LEU A 17 0.42 -7.67 2.22
C LEU A 17 0.73 -6.57 3.24
N PHE A 18 1.96 -6.50 3.72
CA PHE A 18 2.41 -5.46 4.65
C PHE A 18 2.78 -4.14 3.97
N GLY A 19 2.57 -4.01 2.65
CA GLY A 19 2.87 -2.80 1.89
C GLY A 19 4.36 -2.44 1.92
N ARG A 20 5.26 -3.43 1.89
CA ARG A 20 6.71 -3.25 1.90
C ARG A 20 7.31 -3.66 0.57
N GLY A 21 8.44 -3.06 0.19
CA GLY A 21 9.13 -3.37 -1.06
C GLY A 21 9.51 -4.86 -1.15
N PRO A 22 8.80 -5.68 -1.96
CA PRO A 22 8.90 -7.14 -1.89
C PRO A 22 10.27 -7.65 -2.34
N LEU A 23 10.91 -6.97 -3.30
CA LEU A 23 12.24 -7.32 -3.82
C LEU A 23 13.31 -7.41 -2.73
N ARG A 24 13.33 -6.47 -1.78
CA ARG A 24 14.30 -6.48 -0.67
C ARG A 24 14.07 -7.68 0.25
N TRP A 25 12.81 -7.99 0.55
CA TRP A 25 12.45 -9.08 1.45
C TRP A 25 12.63 -10.45 0.82
N ILE A 26 12.38 -10.58 -0.49
CA ILE A 26 12.67 -11.79 -1.28
C ILE A 26 14.19 -12.06 -1.30
N PHE A 27 15.01 -11.02 -1.50
CA PHE A 27 16.48 -11.17 -1.45
C PHE A 27 16.97 -11.59 -0.06
N LEU A 28 16.43 -10.97 1.01
CA LEU A 28 16.73 -11.42 2.37
C LEU A 28 16.29 -12.87 2.62
N ALA A 29 15.11 -13.28 2.15
CA ALA A 29 14.60 -14.64 2.30
C ALA A 29 15.46 -15.67 1.56
N PHE A 30 16.13 -15.30 0.48
CA PHE A 30 17.07 -16.18 -0.21
C PHE A 30 18.31 -16.49 0.63
N ILE A 31 18.82 -15.49 1.37
CA ILE A 31 20.05 -15.61 2.18
C ILE A 31 19.75 -16.21 3.55
N PHE A 32 18.70 -15.72 4.22
CA PHE A 32 18.38 -16.04 5.61
C PHE A 32 17.23 -17.06 5.75
N GLY A 33 16.54 -17.41 4.66
CA GLY A 33 15.42 -18.36 4.68
C GLY A 33 14.22 -17.84 5.48
N PHE A 34 13.61 -18.75 6.26
CA PHE A 34 12.42 -18.46 7.09
C PHE A 34 12.67 -17.47 8.24
N TRP A 35 13.92 -17.23 8.63
CA TRP A 35 14.28 -16.30 9.72
C TRP A 35 13.87 -14.84 9.43
N VAL A 36 13.56 -14.53 8.18
CA VAL A 36 13.12 -13.20 7.75
C VAL A 36 11.65 -12.93 8.09
N VAL A 37 10.83 -13.97 8.24
CA VAL A 37 9.38 -13.85 8.55
C VAL A 37 9.12 -13.09 9.86
N PRO A 38 9.75 -13.43 11.01
CA PRO A 38 9.56 -12.66 12.22
C PRO A 38 10.05 -11.22 12.07
N ILE A 39 11.18 -10.98 11.38
CA ILE A 39 11.67 -9.62 11.15
C ILE A 39 10.66 -8.81 10.33
N LEU A 40 10.03 -9.45 9.32
CA LEU A 40 8.97 -8.84 8.54
C LEU A 40 7.72 -8.56 9.39
N ALA A 41 7.30 -9.50 10.25
CA ALA A 41 6.10 -9.34 11.08
C ALA A 41 6.28 -8.31 12.21
N PHE A 42 7.46 -8.25 12.84
CA PHE A 42 7.74 -7.40 14.00
C PHE A 42 8.24 -6.00 13.65
N LEU A 43 8.75 -5.76 12.43
CA LEU A 43 9.07 -4.39 12.04
C LEU A 43 7.77 -3.57 12.03
N PRO A 44 7.74 -2.35 12.59
CA PRO A 44 6.62 -1.46 12.38
C PRO A 44 6.48 -1.17 10.89
N SER A 45 5.29 -1.42 10.33
CA SER A 45 4.99 -1.07 8.95
C SER A 45 5.12 0.44 8.81
N ARG A 46 6.27 0.89 8.30
CA ARG A 46 6.43 2.26 7.82
C ARG A 46 5.43 2.38 6.70
N ARG A 47 4.30 3.06 6.97
CA ARG A 47 3.30 3.44 5.97
C ARG A 47 4.08 3.85 4.73
N PHE A 48 3.84 3.14 3.63
CA PHE A 48 4.48 3.43 2.36
C PHE A 48 4.22 4.91 2.08
N LYS A 49 5.25 5.75 2.31
CA LYS A 49 5.20 7.16 1.94
C LYS A 49 5.28 7.07 0.43
N TYR A 50 4.14 7.14 -0.24
CA TYR A 50 4.10 7.21 -1.68
C TYR A 50 5.14 8.25 -2.11
N PRO A 51 6.05 7.92 -3.04
CA PRO A 51 6.99 8.91 -3.57
C PRO A 51 6.13 10.08 -4.06
N GLY A 52 6.52 11.32 -3.73
CA GLY A 52 5.69 12.52 -3.90
C GLY A 52 5.09 12.70 -5.30
N GLU A 53 5.66 12.05 -6.31
CA GLU A 53 5.15 11.98 -7.67
C GLU A 53 3.78 11.27 -7.77
N ALA A 54 3.56 10.18 -7.04
CA ALA A 54 2.27 9.48 -7.01
C ALA A 54 1.22 10.21 -6.18
N ALA A 55 1.64 10.99 -5.18
CA ALA A 55 0.73 11.84 -4.41
C ALA A 55 0.09 12.93 -5.28
N SER A 56 0.85 13.51 -6.22
CA SER A 56 0.33 14.52 -7.15
C SER A 56 -0.76 13.97 -8.09
N LEU A 57 -0.59 12.72 -8.56
CA LEU A 57 -1.58 12.08 -9.42
C LEU A 57 -2.86 11.72 -8.66
N ILE A 58 -2.73 11.19 -7.44
CA ILE A 58 -3.89 10.88 -6.59
C ILE A 58 -4.65 12.16 -6.23
N GLU A 59 -3.95 13.24 -5.90
CA GLU A 59 -4.55 14.55 -5.64
C GLU A 59 -5.27 15.09 -6.88
N TYR A 60 -4.66 14.97 -8.08
CA TYR A 60 -5.30 15.37 -9.33
C TYR A 60 -6.59 14.59 -9.62
N PHE A 61 -6.59 13.27 -9.41
CA PHE A 61 -7.78 12.44 -9.59
C PHE A 61 -8.86 12.69 -8.53
N GLN A 62 -8.48 12.91 -7.26
CA GLN A 62 -9.41 13.27 -6.19
C GLN A 62 -10.06 14.64 -6.43
N VAL A 63 -9.30 15.65 -6.86
CA VAL A 63 -9.84 16.98 -7.17
C VAL A 63 -10.81 16.90 -8.35
N ARG A 64 -10.52 16.07 -9.36
CA ARG A 64 -11.40 15.90 -10.52
C ARG A 64 -12.70 15.18 -10.20
N SER A 65 -12.66 14.14 -9.35
CA SER A 65 -13.88 13.45 -8.92
C SER A 65 -14.73 14.33 -7.99
N MET A 66 -14.09 15.08 -7.08
CA MET A 66 -14.76 15.99 -6.16
C MET A 66 -15.42 17.16 -6.89
N ARG A 67 -14.79 17.72 -7.93
CA ARG A 67 -15.43 18.73 -8.80
C ARG A 67 -16.65 18.21 -9.53
N ARG A 68 -16.65 16.94 -9.97
CA ARG A 68 -17.84 16.33 -10.60
C ARG A 68 -18.95 16.04 -9.60
N ALA A 69 -18.59 15.67 -8.36
CA ALA A 69 -19.56 15.48 -7.29
C ALA A 69 -20.20 16.81 -6.88
N LEU A 70 -19.39 17.86 -6.71
CA LEU A 70 -19.87 19.22 -6.40
C LEU A 70 -20.69 19.83 -7.55
N ALA A 71 -20.34 19.56 -8.81
CA ALA A 71 -21.13 19.99 -9.97
C ALA A 71 -22.48 19.28 -10.10
N LYS A 72 -22.74 18.24 -9.29
CA LYS A 72 -24.00 17.49 -9.28
C LYS A 72 -24.90 17.88 -8.10
N VAL A 73 -24.38 18.68 -7.16
CA VAL A 73 -25.11 19.22 -6.01
C VAL A 73 -25.43 20.67 -6.35
N ASP A 74 -26.60 20.91 -6.93
CA ASP A 74 -27.03 22.24 -7.41
C ASP A 74 -27.45 23.19 -6.28
N SER A 75 -27.60 22.72 -5.03
CA SER A 75 -27.91 23.60 -3.90
C SER A 75 -27.31 23.11 -2.57
N VAL A 76 -26.94 24.09 -1.74
CA VAL A 76 -26.40 23.90 -0.38
C VAL A 76 -27.47 23.29 0.55
N GLU A 77 -28.75 23.45 0.22
CA GLU A 77 -29.91 22.93 0.97
C GLU A 77 -29.88 21.39 1.10
N ASP A 78 -29.40 20.69 0.06
CA ASP A 78 -29.37 19.21 0.02
C ASP A 78 -28.25 18.61 0.89
N LEU A 79 -27.22 19.40 1.23
CA LEU A 79 -26.13 18.97 2.11
C LEU A 79 -26.52 19.05 3.60
N LEU A 80 -27.52 19.87 3.94
CA LEU A 80 -27.98 20.09 5.32
C LEU A 80 -29.21 19.26 5.68
N SER A 81 -29.92 18.70 4.70
CA SER A 81 -31.06 17.80 4.91
C SER A 81 -30.66 16.33 5.12
N ALA A 82 -29.40 15.98 4.80
CA ALA A 82 -28.84 14.63 4.92
C ALA A 82 -28.06 14.38 6.23
N SER A 83 -28.03 15.35 7.15
CA SER A 83 -27.50 15.24 8.52
C SER A 83 -28.61 15.14 9.56
#